data_AF-A0AAW6TVT3-F1
#
_entry.id   AF-A0AAW6TVT3-F1
#
_cell.length_a   1.000
_cell.length_b   1.000
_cell.length_c   1.000
_cell.angle_alpha   90.00
_cell.angle_beta   90.00
_cell.angle_gamma   90.00
#
_symmetry.space_group_name_H-M   'P 1'
#
loop_
_entity.id
_entity.type
_entity.pdbx_description
1 polymer ?
#
loop_
_entity_poly.entity_id
_entity_poly.type
_entity_poly.pdbx_seq_one_letter_code
_entity_poly.pdbx_strand_id
1 'polypeptide(L)' 'MNVFWLHRKGYLYALRHDTFGHITGVAGPLAWDDLPEADDCEYRTELVPWAEGEIARHAMHRMRPALVS' A
#
# COMPACT_ATOMS: atom_id res chain seq x y z
N MET A 1 9.54 -0.14 5.77
CA MET A 1 9.12 1.14 5.14
C MET A 1 7.70 0.98 4.65
N ASN A 2 6.83 1.90 5.03
CA ASN A 2 5.40 1.83 4.70
C ASN A 2 5.07 2.85 3.63
N VAL A 3 4.37 2.40 2.59
CA VAL A 3 4.10 3.24 1.41
C VAL A 3 2.67 3.03 0.97
N PHE A 4 2.00 4.12 0.59
CA PHE A 4 0.68 4.04 -0.01
C PHE A 4 0.72 3.62 -1.48
N TRP A 5 -0.26 2.81 -1.86
CA TRP A 5 -0.47 2.30 -3.19
C TRP A 5 -1.92 2.49 -3.61
N LEU A 6 -2.11 2.94 -4.84
CA LEU A 6 -3.43 3.13 -5.44
C LEU A 6 -3.74 1.97 -6.36
N HIS A 7 -4.83 1.27 -6.07
CA HIS A 7 -5.39 0.28 -6.98
C HIS A 7 -6.20 0.98 -8.08
N ARG A 8 -6.22 0.42 -9.30
CA ARG A 8 -6.91 0.96 -10.49
C ARG A 8 -8.41 1.21 -10.31
N LYS A 9 -9.02 0.59 -9.29
CA LYS A 9 -10.43 0.82 -8.90
C LYS A 9 -10.62 2.06 -8.01
N GLY A 10 -9.56 2.82 -7.71
CA GLY A 10 -9.61 4.01 -6.86
C GLY A 10 -9.42 3.74 -5.36
N TYR A 11 -9.16 2.49 -4.97
CA TYR A 11 -8.93 2.12 -3.57
C TYR A 11 -7.48 2.34 -3.17
N LEU A 12 -7.30 2.93 -1.99
CA LEU A 12 -5.99 3.15 -1.41
C LEU A 12 -5.62 2.02 -0.45
N TYR A 13 -4.37 1.60 -0.49
CA TYR A 13 -3.81 0.60 0.42
C TYR A 13 -2.47 1.08 0.96
N ALA A 14 -2.14 0.73 2.19
CA ALA A 14 -0.78 0.85 2.71
C ALA A 14 -0.08 -0.50 2.62
N LEU A 15 1.13 -0.52 2.09
CA LEU A 15 1.96 -1.71 2.01
C LEU A 15 3.17 -1.55 2.94
N ARG A 16 3.34 -2.52 3.84
CA ARG A 16 4.50 -2.64 4.71
C ARG A 16 5.58 -3.43 4.01
N HIS A 17 6.77 -2.83 3.92
CA HIS A 17 7.95 -3.49 3.36
C HIS A 17 9.00 -3.74 4.43
N ASP A 18 9.68 -4.89 4.34
CA ASP A 18 10.89 -5.15 5.11
C ASP A 18 12.08 -4.29 4.61
N THR A 19 13.26 -4.52 5.17
CA THR A 19 14.50 -3.82 4.77
C THR A 19 15.01 -4.21 3.38
N PHE A 20 14.55 -5.34 2.84
CA PHE A 20 14.93 -5.85 1.51
C PHE A 20 13.93 -5.46 0.42
N GLY A 21 12.82 -4.81 0.80
CA GLY A 21 11.77 -4.38 -0.13
C GLY A 21 10.70 -5.44 -0.38
N HIS A 22 10.66 -6.52 0.39
CA HIS A 22 9.56 -7.49 0.33
C HIS A 22 8.33 -6.96 1.05
N ILE A 23 7.15 -7.20 0.49
CA ILE A 23 5.89 -6.85 1.12
C ILE A 23 5.65 -7.83 2.27
N THR A 24 5.53 -7.32 3.49
CA THR A 24 5.30 -8.11 4.70
C THR A 24 3.93 -7.88 5.31
N GLY A 25 3.16 -6.91 4.80
CA GLY A 25 1.79 -6.69 5.22
C GLY A 25 1.06 -5.69 4.32
N VAL A 26 -0.26 -5.79 4.32
CA VAL A 26 -1.13 -4.89 3.56
C VAL A 26 -2.26 -4.39 4.48
N ALA A 27 -2.54 -3.10 4.43
CA ALA A 27 -3.67 -2.50 5.12
C ALA A 27 -4.59 -1.77 4.12
N GLY A 28 -5.89 -1.83 4.38
CA GLY A 28 -6.92 -1.17 3.58
C GLY A 28 -8.01 -2.11 3.03
N PRO A 29 -8.95 -1.59 2.23
CA PRO A 29 -8.97 -0.24 1.65
C PRO A 29 -9.01 0.89 2.69
N LEU A 30 -8.22 1.95 2.47
CA LEU A 30 -8.16 3.14 3.32
C LEU A 30 -9.04 4.26 2.73
N ALA A 31 -9.62 5.08 3.61
CA ALA A 31 -10.37 6.26 3.21
C ALA A 31 -9.41 7.42 2.90
N TRP A 32 -9.66 8.16 1.82
CA TRP A 32 -8.83 9.30 1.42
C TRP A 32 -8.92 10.49 2.38
N ASP A 33 -10.07 10.68 3.03
CA ASP A 33 -10.35 11.84 3.89
C ASP A 33 -9.76 11.71 5.30
N ASP A 34 -9.32 10.51 5.68
CA ASP A 34 -8.80 10.20 7.01
C ASP A 34 -7.66 9.18 6.87
N LEU A 35 -6.54 9.63 6.30
CA LEU A 35 -5.37 8.79 6.11
C LEU A 35 -4.59 8.68 7.42
N PRO A 36 -4.54 7.49 8.04
CA PRO A 36 -3.63 7.28 9.16
C PRO A 36 -2.19 7.44 8.68
N GLU A 37 -1.26 7.71 9.61
CA GLU A 37 0.15 7.51 9.29
C GLU A 37 0.36 6.06 8.83
N ALA A 38 1.23 5.88 7.84
CA ALA A 38 1.40 4.56 7.24
C ALA A 38 1.86 3.52 8.29
N ASP A 39 2.53 3.92 9.36
CA ASP A 39 2.96 3.03 10.45
C ASP A 39 1.84 2.63 11.41
N ASP A 40 0.74 3.38 11.45
CA ASP A 40 -0.41 3.16 12.34
C ASP A 40 -1.53 2.31 11.71
N CYS A 41 -1.31 1.80 10.50
CA CYS A 41 -2.28 0.97 9.81
C CYS A 41 -2.35 -0.47 10.39
N GLU A 42 -3.55 -1.06 10.40
CA GLU A 42 -3.72 -2.48 10.73
C GLU A 42 -3.29 -3.36 9.55
N TYR A 43 -2.05 -3.85 9.61
CA TYR A 43 -1.45 -4.67 8.55
C TYR A 43 -1.84 -6.14 8.66
N ARG A 44 -2.33 -6.69 7.55
CA ARG A 44 -2.73 -8.09 7.40
C ARG A 44 -1.75 -8.82 6.48
N THR A 45 -1.17 -9.93 6.96
CA THR A 45 -0.17 -10.71 6.21
C THR A 45 -0.82 -11.62 5.17
N GLU A 46 -2.06 -12.05 5.42
CA GLU A 46 -2.85 -12.88 4.51
C GLU A 46 -3.21 -12.18 3.18
N LEU A 47 -3.12 -10.85 3.14
CA LEU A 47 -3.38 -10.04 1.96
C LEU A 47 -2.13 -9.83 1.08
N VAL A 48 -0.94 -10.23 1.55
CA VAL A 48 0.32 -10.05 0.82
C VAL A 48 0.30 -10.74 -0.56
N PRO A 49 -0.09 -12.03 -0.70
CA PRO A 49 -0.10 -12.69 -2.01
C PRO A 49 -1.06 -12.03 -3.00
N TRP A 50 -2.17 -11.46 -2.50
CA TRP A 50 -3.11 -10.71 -3.32
C TRP A 50 -2.48 -9.40 -3.83
N ALA A 51 -1.85 -8.62 -2.95
CA ALA A 51 -1.21 -7.37 -3.32
C ALA A 51 -0.10 -7.59 -4.36
N GLU A 52 0.75 -8.62 -4.17
CA GLU A 52 1.77 -9.01 -5.15
C GLU A 52 1.16 -9.33 -6.52
N GLY A 53 0.05 -10.07 -6.54
CA GLY A 53 -0.69 -10.40 -7.76
C GLY A 53 -1.24 -9.16 -8.48
N GLU A 54 -1.81 -8.20 -7.74
CA GLU A 54 -2.30 -6.95 -8.33
C GLU A 54 -1.18 -6.05 -8.83
N ILE A 55 -0.02 -6.02 -8.16
CA ILE A 55 1.18 -5.32 -8.65
C ILE A 55 1.69 -5.95 -9.94
N ALA A 56 1.84 -7.29 -9.97
CA ALA A 56 2.30 -8.01 -11.16
C ALA A 56 1.37 -7.82 -12.37
N ARG A 57 0.08 -7.60 -12.12
CA ARG A 57 -0.93 -7.29 -13.15
C ARG A 57 -1.02 -5.80 -13.49
N HIS A 58 -0.16 -4.96 -12.92
CA HIS A 58 -0.21 -3.50 -13.06
C HIS A 58 -1.56 -2.90 -12.64
N ALA A 59 -2.28 -3.56 -11.75
CA ALA A 59 -3.54 -3.08 -11.20
C ALA A 59 -3.34 -2.21 -9.95
N MET A 60 -2.12 -2.16 -9.40
CA MET A 60 -1.78 -1.36 -8.24
C MET A 60 -0.47 -0.60 -8.46
N HIS A 61 -0.45 0.68 -8.10
CA HIS A 61 0.68 1.57 -8.33
C HIS A 61 1.11 2.29 -7.06
N ARG A 62 2.43 2.37 -6.84
CA ARG A 62 3.02 3.11 -5.73
C ARG A 62 2.71 4.59 -5.87
N MET A 63 2.11 5.19 -4.84
CA MET A 63 2.00 6.64 -4.77
C MET A 63 3.38 7.24 -4.50
N ARG A 64 3.77 8.20 -5.33
CA ARG A 64 4.93 9.04 -5.04
C ARG A 64 4.47 10.14 -4.10
N PRO A 65 5.18 10.40 -2.98
CA PRO A 65 4.96 11.66 -2.28
C PRO A 65 5.14 12.78 -3.31
N ALA A 66 4.18 13.71 -3.39
CA ALA A 66 4.36 14.89 -4.21
C ALA A 66 5.67 15.55 -3.76
N LEU A 67 6.64 15.63 -4.67
CA LEU A 67 7.84 16.43 -4.48
C LEU A 67 7.36 17.87 -4.34
N VAL A 68 7.21 18.32 -3.09
CA VAL A 68 7.03 19.73 -2.80
C VAL A 68 8.39 20.37 -3.12
N SER A 69 8.47 21.01 -4.29
CA SER A 69 9.55 21.96 -4.61
C SER A 69 9.16 23.35 -4.15
#